data_AF-A0A7K3Z544-F1
#
_entry.id   AF-A0A7K3Z544-F1
#
_cell.length_a   1.000
_cell.length_b   1.000
_cell.length_c   1.000
_cell.angle_alpha   90.00
_cell.angle_beta   90.00
_cell.angle_gamma   90.00
#
_symmetry.space_group_name_H-M   'P 1'
#
loop_
_entity.id
_entity.type
_entity.pdbx_description
1 polymer ?
#
loop_
_entity_poly.entity_id
_entity_poly.type
_entity_poly.pdbx_seq_one_letter_code
_entity_poly.pdbx_strand_id
1 'polypeptide(L)'
;MKNLPLIVFAGLITGALAAIVQLFFNVYPPYAYGLCVACHARDLINWLVNVGTGLNLSVAGVSVVVPVLTVIGIVLGAFIGSKQTREFRFKTTKNPLTMFILGFLVMISALILGACPLRTILRIAYGDIIAIIGFVCIVVGVLVSVQLLKWNTKRNTKDLEAL
;
A
#
# COMPACT_ATOMS: atom_id res chain seq x y z
N MET A 1 0.91 24.71 3.83
CA MET A 1 1.95 23.72 4.18
C MET A 1 2.55 24.01 5.57
N LYS A 2 1.74 24.12 6.64
CA LYS A 2 2.25 24.44 8.00
C LYS A 2 2.72 23.22 8.81
N ASN A 3 2.43 22.00 8.35
CA ASN A 3 2.66 20.75 9.10
C ASN A 3 3.81 19.90 8.54
N LEU A 4 4.61 20.44 7.61
CA LEU A 4 5.76 19.75 7.03
C LEU A 4 6.75 19.18 8.07
N PRO A 5 7.13 19.89 9.15
CA PRO A 5 8.04 19.31 10.14
C PRO A 5 7.42 18.10 10.85
N LEU A 6 6.12 18.10 11.12
CA LEU A 6 5.44 16.99 11.79
C LEU A 6 5.46 15.70 10.94
N ILE A 7 5.32 15.85 9.61
CA ILE A 7 5.34 14.71 8.67
C ILE A 7 6.74 14.10 8.59
N VAL A 8 7.78 14.95 8.55
CA VAL A 8 9.18 14.50 8.53
C VAL A 8 9.54 13.80 9.84
N PHE A 9 9.15 14.37 10.98
CA PHE A 9 9.38 13.75 12.30
C PHE A 9 8.65 12.40 12.44
N ALA A 10 7.40 12.31 11.99
CA ALA A 10 6.66 11.04 12.00
C ALA A 10 7.35 9.96 11.15
N GLY A 11 7.85 10.32 9.96
CA GLY A 11 8.61 9.42 9.10
C GLY A 11 9.93 8.96 9.73
N LEU A 12 10.68 9.88 10.36
CA LEU A 12 11.93 9.58 11.04
C LEU A 12 11.70 8.64 12.24
N ILE A 13 10.71 8.93 13.08
CA ILE A 13 10.40 8.16 14.28
C ILE A 13 9.94 6.74 13.90
N THR A 14 9.07 6.63 12.89
CA THR A 14 8.56 5.32 12.44
C THR A 14 9.67 4.48 11.77
N GLY A 15 10.56 5.10 10.99
CA GLY A 15 11.72 4.42 10.42
C GLY A 15 12.72 3.95 11.48
N ALA A 16 12.99 4.79 12.49
CA ALA A 16 13.86 4.44 13.60
C ALA A 16 13.28 3.29 14.45
N LEU A 17 11.98 3.34 14.78
CA LEU A 17 11.29 2.24 15.47
C LEU A 17 11.36 0.95 14.67
N ALA A 18 11.15 1.01 13.35
CA ALA A 18 11.23 -0.18 12.49
C ALA A 18 12.62 -0.84 12.52
N ALA A 19 13.69 -0.04 12.50
CA ALA A 19 15.06 -0.54 12.60
C ALA A 19 15.34 -1.17 13.98
N ILE A 20 14.85 -0.57 15.06
CA ILE A 20 15.01 -1.08 16.44
C ILE A 20 14.27 -2.42 16.60
N VAL A 21 13.04 -2.51 16.09
CA VAL A 21 12.25 -3.76 16.13
C VAL A 21 12.96 -4.87 15.35
N GLN A 22 13.56 -4.55 14.19
CA GLN A 22 14.30 -5.53 13.41
C GLN A 22 15.51 -6.10 14.17
N LEU A 23 16.24 -5.26 14.89
CA LEU A 23 17.39 -5.64 15.73
C LEU A 23 16.98 -6.47 16.96
N PHE A 24 15.90 -6.09 17.65
CA PHE A 24 15.47 -6.74 18.88
C PHE A 24 14.69 -8.05 18.65
N PHE A 25 13.88 -8.12 17.61
CA PHE A 25 13.01 -9.28 17.36
C PHE A 25 13.61 -10.29 16.37
N ASN A 26 14.84 -10.06 15.86
CA ASN A 26 15.50 -10.92 14.85
C ASN A 26 14.60 -11.27 13.65
N VAL A 27 13.68 -10.37 13.30
CA VAL A 27 12.79 -10.54 12.15
C VAL A 27 13.56 -10.01 10.94
N TYR A 28 14.12 -10.92 10.14
CA TYR A 28 14.74 -10.57 8.86
C TYR A 28 13.69 -10.74 7.76
N PRO A 29 13.01 -9.65 7.33
CA PRO A 29 12.19 -9.71 6.14
C PRO A 29 13.09 -10.01 4.93
N PRO A 30 12.56 -10.67 3.89
CA PRO A 30 13.33 -10.98 2.69
C PRO A 30 13.90 -9.69 2.06
N TYR A 31 14.95 -9.84 1.26
CA TYR A 31 15.67 -8.73 0.63
C TYR A 31 14.71 -7.73 -0.06
N ALA A 32 14.89 -6.44 0.24
CA ALA A 32 14.05 -5.33 -0.25
C ALA A 32 12.54 -5.46 0.05
N TYR A 33 12.17 -6.01 1.21
CA TYR A 33 10.78 -6.13 1.65
C TYR A 33 10.43 -5.07 2.71
N GLY A 34 9.58 -4.11 2.33
CA GLY A 34 9.02 -3.10 3.24
C GLY A 34 7.54 -3.34 3.55
N LEU A 35 6.88 -2.37 4.22
CA LEU A 35 5.42 -2.37 4.46
C LEU A 35 4.63 -2.22 3.15
N CYS A 36 4.52 -3.32 2.40
CA CYS A 36 3.86 -3.36 1.11
C CYS A 36 2.44 -3.90 1.25
N VAL A 37 1.43 -3.02 1.21
CA VAL A 37 0.02 -3.40 1.39
C VAL A 37 -0.42 -4.50 0.40
N ALA A 38 0.07 -4.46 -0.84
CA ALA A 38 -0.22 -5.49 -1.85
C ALA A 38 0.42 -6.85 -1.52
N CYS A 39 1.67 -6.85 -1.04
CA CYS A 39 2.36 -8.10 -0.69
C CYS A 39 1.81 -8.68 0.62
N HIS A 40 1.54 -7.85 1.63
CA HIS A 40 0.91 -8.30 2.87
C HIS A 40 -0.52 -8.82 2.66
N ALA A 41 -1.30 -8.22 1.75
CA ALA A 41 -2.63 -8.74 1.40
C ALA A 41 -2.53 -10.10 0.70
N ARG A 42 -1.62 -10.26 -0.27
CA ARG A 42 -1.37 -11.55 -0.92
C ARG A 42 -0.91 -12.61 0.08
N ASP A 43 -0.01 -12.25 0.99
CA ASP A 43 0.55 -13.17 1.97
C ASP A 43 -0.54 -13.63 2.98
N LEU A 44 -1.42 -12.72 3.42
CA LEU A 44 -2.60 -13.08 4.22
C LEU A 44 -3.54 -14.04 3.49
N ILE A 45 -3.79 -13.81 2.19
CA ILE A 45 -4.64 -14.69 1.38
C ILE A 45 -3.98 -16.05 1.19
N ASN A 46 -2.69 -16.09 0.87
CA ASN A 46 -1.93 -17.34 0.74
C ASN A 46 -1.91 -18.13 2.06
N TRP A 47 -1.80 -17.43 3.21
CA TRP A 47 -1.89 -18.03 4.53
C TRP A 47 -3.28 -18.62 4.82
N LEU A 48 -4.35 -17.85 4.57
CA LEU A 48 -5.74 -18.31 4.71
C LEU A 48 -6.03 -19.53 3.83
N VAL A 49 -5.56 -19.51 2.58
CA VAL A 49 -5.72 -20.62 1.64
C VAL A 49 -4.93 -21.86 2.08
N ASN A 50 -3.69 -21.70 2.54
CA ASN A 50 -2.90 -22.81 3.06
C ASN A 50 -3.55 -23.45 4.31
N VAL A 51 -4.12 -22.63 5.21
CA VAL A 51 -4.86 -23.11 6.40
C VAL A 51 -6.17 -23.80 6.01
N GLY A 52 -6.88 -23.32 4.98
CA GLY A 52 -8.17 -23.85 4.56
C GLY A 52 -8.13 -25.04 3.59
N THR A 53 -7.05 -25.21 2.83
CA THR A 53 -6.98 -26.20 1.73
C THR A 53 -5.76 -27.12 1.78
N GLY A 54 -4.84 -26.93 2.72
CA GLY A 54 -3.65 -27.78 2.88
C GLY A 54 -2.60 -27.65 1.77
N LEU A 55 -2.73 -26.66 0.88
CA LEU A 55 -1.71 -26.33 -0.11
C LEU A 55 -0.47 -25.69 0.54
N ASN A 56 0.70 -25.85 -0.09
CA ASN A 56 1.97 -25.22 0.32
C ASN A 56 2.36 -24.12 -0.68
N LEU A 57 1.53 -23.09 -0.83
CA LEU A 57 1.87 -21.91 -1.62
C LEU A 57 2.97 -21.10 -0.90
N SER A 58 3.91 -20.52 -1.65
CA SER A 58 5.04 -19.75 -1.10
C SER A 58 4.55 -18.61 -0.19
N VAL A 59 4.80 -18.76 1.11
CA VAL A 59 4.54 -17.75 2.15
C VAL A 59 5.88 -17.15 2.59
N ALA A 60 5.97 -15.84 2.78
CA ALA A 60 7.17 -15.26 3.37
C ALA A 60 7.27 -15.70 4.85
N GLY A 61 8.44 -16.19 5.29
CA GLY A 61 8.63 -16.73 6.64
C GLY A 61 8.25 -15.78 7.79
N VAL A 62 8.19 -14.47 7.54
CA VAL A 62 7.70 -13.44 8.48
C VAL A 62 6.21 -13.61 8.83
N SER A 63 5.39 -14.14 7.93
CA SER A 63 3.95 -14.31 8.14
C SER A 63 3.59 -15.47 9.08
N VAL A 64 4.52 -16.42 9.24
CA VAL A 64 4.36 -17.57 10.14
C VAL A 64 4.77 -17.23 11.57
N VAL A 65 5.77 -16.37 11.74
CA VAL A 65 6.39 -16.07 13.04
C VAL A 65 5.77 -14.84 13.72
N VAL A 66 5.27 -13.85 12.97
CA VAL A 66 4.73 -12.61 13.55
C VAL A 66 3.45 -12.15 12.85
N PRO A 67 2.28 -12.76 13.17
CA PRO A 67 0.99 -12.35 12.62
C PRO A 67 0.61 -10.89 12.95
N VAL A 68 1.33 -10.23 13.86
CA VAL A 68 1.12 -8.82 14.24
C VAL A 68 1.67 -7.84 13.19
N LEU A 69 2.62 -8.26 12.35
CA LEU A 69 3.16 -7.47 11.22
C LEU A 69 2.41 -7.78 9.89
N THR A 70 1.16 -8.23 10.00
CA THR A 70 0.28 -8.50 8.87
C THR A 70 -0.70 -7.35 8.66
N VAL A 71 -1.60 -7.47 7.66
CA VAL A 71 -2.68 -6.51 7.39
C VAL A 71 -3.45 -6.13 8.67
N ILE A 72 -3.55 -7.05 9.64
CA ILE A 72 -4.22 -6.84 10.94
C ILE A 72 -3.55 -5.72 11.75
N GLY A 73 -2.22 -5.71 11.82
CA GLY A 73 -1.47 -4.65 12.53
C GLY A 73 -1.65 -3.28 11.87
N ILE A 74 -1.66 -3.23 10.53
CA ILE A 74 -1.89 -1.99 9.77
C ILE A 74 -3.31 -1.47 10.03
N VAL A 75 -4.31 -2.35 9.99
CA VAL A 75 -5.72 -1.99 10.23
C VAL A 75 -5.92 -1.52 11.66
N LEU A 76 -5.36 -2.21 12.65
CA LEU A 76 -5.44 -1.81 14.06
C LEU A 76 -4.72 -0.48 14.32
N GLY A 77 -3.53 -0.28 13.78
CA GLY A 77 -2.79 0.98 13.89
C GLY A 77 -3.55 2.16 13.28
N ALA A 78 -4.10 1.97 12.07
CA ALA A 78 -4.93 2.97 11.41
C ALA A 78 -6.22 3.28 12.20
N PHE A 79 -6.84 2.26 12.79
CA PHE A 79 -8.04 2.42 13.61
C PHE A 79 -7.77 3.20 14.89
N ILE A 80 -6.70 2.87 15.63
CA ILE A 80 -6.30 3.57 16.85
C ILE A 80 -5.94 5.03 16.52
N GLY A 81 -5.17 5.26 15.46
CA GLY A 81 -4.80 6.62 15.02
C GLY A 81 -6.01 7.47 14.61
N SER A 82 -6.96 6.88 13.86
CA SER A 82 -8.20 7.56 13.48
C SER A 82 -9.11 7.85 14.67
N LYS A 83 -9.15 6.95 15.67
CA LYS A 83 -9.91 7.15 16.91
C LYS A 83 -9.32 8.28 17.75
N GLN A 84 -8.00 8.36 17.87
CA GLN A 84 -7.32 9.43 18.63
C GLN A 84 -7.50 10.81 17.99
N THR A 85 -7.52 10.85 16.65
CA THR A 85 -7.77 12.09 15.89
C THR A 85 -9.25 12.43 15.75
N ARG A 86 -10.17 11.55 16.15
CA ARG A 86 -11.64 11.69 16.03
C ARG A 86 -12.14 11.95 14.60
N GLU A 87 -11.32 11.65 13.59
CA GLU A 87 -11.65 11.82 12.17
C GLU A 87 -12.35 10.59 11.56
N PHE A 88 -12.77 9.64 12.40
CA PHE A 88 -13.40 8.41 11.91
C PHE A 88 -14.79 8.69 11.34
N ARG A 89 -14.94 8.54 10.02
CA ARG A 89 -16.22 8.69 9.32
C ARG A 89 -16.50 7.47 8.44
N PHE A 90 -17.67 6.87 8.62
CA PHE A 90 -18.18 5.84 7.72
C PHE A 90 -18.55 6.49 6.38
N LYS A 91 -17.82 6.14 5.32
CA LYS A 91 -18.14 6.54 3.95
C LYS A 91 -18.78 5.38 3.20
N THR A 92 -20.00 5.60 2.73
CA THR A 92 -20.63 4.73 1.74
C THR A 92 -20.22 5.16 0.34
N THR A 93 -19.83 4.19 -0.49
CA THR A 93 -19.40 4.44 -1.86
C THR A 93 -20.61 4.35 -2.79
N LYS A 94 -20.79 5.33 -3.69
CA LYS A 94 -21.95 5.37 -4.60
C LYS A 94 -22.02 4.18 -5.58
N ASN A 95 -20.88 3.65 -6.03
CA ASN A 95 -20.80 2.53 -6.97
C ASN A 95 -19.83 1.45 -6.45
N PRO A 96 -20.30 0.48 -5.65
CA PRO A 96 -19.42 -0.53 -5.04
C PRO A 96 -18.80 -1.47 -6.08
N LEU A 97 -19.53 -1.81 -7.14
CA LEU A 97 -19.06 -2.74 -8.17
C LEU A 97 -17.87 -2.19 -8.97
N THR A 98 -17.94 -0.92 -9.39
CA THR A 98 -16.85 -0.28 -10.14
C THR A 98 -15.57 -0.18 -9.31
N MET A 99 -15.70 0.10 -8.01
CA MET A 99 -14.55 0.18 -7.09
C MET A 99 -13.93 -1.18 -6.83
N PHE A 100 -14.76 -2.24 -6.73
CA PHE A 100 -14.28 -3.61 -6.60
C PHE A 100 -13.45 -4.04 -7.83
N ILE A 101 -13.98 -3.79 -9.04
CA ILE A 101 -13.29 -4.11 -10.30
C ILE A 101 -11.98 -3.33 -10.41
N LEU A 102 -12.00 -2.04 -10.04
CA LEU A 102 -10.79 -1.20 -10.05
C LEU A 102 -9.74 -1.72 -9.07
N GLY A 103 -10.13 -2.11 -7.86
CA GLY A 103 -9.24 -2.72 -6.87
C GLY A 103 -8.64 -4.05 -7.35
N PHE A 104 -9.45 -4.89 -8.00
CA PHE A 104 -9.00 -6.14 -8.60
C PHE A 104 -7.95 -5.91 -9.70
N LEU A 105 -8.21 -4.97 -10.61
CA LEU A 105 -7.26 -4.60 -11.67
C LEU A 105 -5.93 -4.07 -11.11
N VAL A 106 -6.01 -3.25 -10.05
CA VAL A 106 -4.83 -2.72 -9.36
C VAL A 106 -4.02 -3.86 -8.73
N MET A 107 -4.67 -4.85 -8.10
CA MET A 107 -3.96 -5.99 -7.52
C MET A 107 -3.26 -6.83 -8.57
N ILE A 108 -3.93 -7.16 -9.69
CA ILE A 108 -3.30 -7.89 -10.79
C ILE A 108 -2.07 -7.14 -11.30
N SER A 109 -2.21 -5.84 -11.56
CA SER A 109 -1.12 -4.99 -12.06
C SER A 109 0.04 -4.92 -11.06
N ALA A 110 -0.26 -4.81 -9.76
CA ALA A 110 0.73 -4.77 -8.70
C ALA A 110 1.50 -6.10 -8.55
N LEU A 111 0.85 -7.24 -8.82
CA LEU A 111 1.49 -8.55 -8.78
C LEU A 111 2.39 -8.78 -9.99
N ILE A 112 1.93 -8.42 -11.19
CA ILE A 112 2.70 -8.61 -12.44
C ILE A 112 3.94 -7.70 -12.47
N LEU A 113 3.78 -6.43 -12.10
CA LEU A 113 4.85 -5.43 -12.20
C LEU A 113 5.67 -5.29 -10.90
N GLY A 114 5.19 -5.83 -9.78
CA GLY A 114 5.80 -5.59 -8.46
C GLY A 114 5.68 -4.14 -7.99
N ALA A 115 4.67 -3.41 -8.49
CA ALA A 115 4.53 -1.95 -8.41
C ALA A 115 4.04 -1.43 -7.04
N CYS A 116 4.70 -1.79 -5.94
CA CYS A 116 4.49 -1.12 -4.67
C CYS A 116 5.50 0.01 -4.48
N PRO A 117 5.07 1.26 -4.21
CA PRO A 117 5.97 2.41 -4.11
C PRO A 117 7.07 2.19 -3.07
N LEU A 118 6.73 1.64 -1.90
CA LEU A 118 7.71 1.36 -0.85
C LEU A 118 8.69 0.25 -1.24
N ARG A 119 8.22 -0.83 -1.87
CA ARG A 119 9.09 -1.92 -2.34
C ARG A 119 10.02 -1.45 -3.45
N THR A 120 9.52 -0.66 -4.40
CA THR A 120 10.33 -0.11 -5.50
C THR A 120 11.37 0.87 -4.97
N ILE A 121 11.03 1.76 -4.03
CA ILE A 121 12.00 2.71 -3.45
C ILE A 121 13.09 1.99 -2.67
N LEU A 122 12.75 0.99 -1.86
CA LEU A 122 13.74 0.17 -1.17
C LEU A 122 14.66 -0.55 -2.17
N ARG A 123 14.10 -1.13 -3.22
CA ARG A 123 14.87 -1.84 -4.25
C ARG A 123 15.78 -0.90 -5.06
N ILE A 124 15.38 0.35 -5.27
CA ILE A 124 16.24 1.41 -5.82
C ILE A 124 17.39 1.72 -4.87
N ALA A 125 17.16 1.75 -3.56
CA ALA A 125 18.22 1.96 -2.58
C ALA A 125 19.28 0.84 -2.58
N TYR A 126 18.89 -0.37 -3.00
CA TYR A 126 19.82 -1.49 -3.24
C TYR A 126 20.53 -1.42 -4.62
N GLY A 127 20.23 -0.42 -5.45
CA GLY A 127 20.88 -0.22 -6.75
C GLY A 127 20.26 -0.98 -7.94
N ASP A 128 19.03 -1.49 -7.81
CA ASP A 128 18.39 -2.24 -8.90
C ASP A 128 17.81 -1.32 -9.98
N ILE A 129 18.31 -1.46 -11.22
CA ILE A 129 17.92 -0.65 -12.38
C ILE A 129 16.47 -0.93 -12.82
N ILE A 130 15.98 -2.17 -12.66
CA ILE A 130 14.59 -2.54 -12.97
C ILE A 130 13.63 -1.79 -12.04
N ALA A 131 14.03 -1.55 -10.79
CA ALA A 131 13.20 -0.83 -9.82
C ALA A 131 13.01 0.64 -10.19
N ILE A 132 14.02 1.27 -10.80
CA ILE A 132 13.96 2.66 -11.28
C ILE A 132 12.92 2.77 -12.40
N ILE A 133 12.97 1.88 -13.38
CA ILE A 133 12.01 1.84 -14.49
C ILE A 133 10.59 1.63 -13.95
N GLY A 134 10.42 0.69 -13.01
CA GLY A 134 9.14 0.45 -12.34
C GLY A 134 8.60 1.69 -11.62
N PHE A 135 9.47 2.46 -10.96
CA PHE A 135 9.08 3.71 -10.30
C PHE A 135 8.64 4.79 -11.30
N VAL A 136 9.36 4.96 -12.41
CA VAL A 136 8.98 5.91 -13.46
C VAL A 136 7.61 5.55 -14.04
N CYS A 137 7.35 4.26 -14.30
CA CYS A 137 6.04 3.80 -14.78
C CYS A 137 4.90 4.14 -13.80
N ILE A 138 5.12 3.97 -12.49
CA ILE A 138 4.13 4.36 -11.47
C ILE A 138 3.87 5.87 -11.52
N VAL A 139 4.93 6.70 -11.58
CA VAL A 139 4.80 8.16 -11.62
C VAL A 139 4.03 8.61 -12.86
N VAL A 140 4.41 8.13 -14.05
CA VAL A 140 3.73 8.48 -15.31
C VAL A 140 2.28 8.01 -15.28
N GLY A 141 2.01 6.79 -14.82
CA GLY A 141 0.64 6.26 -14.71
C GLY A 141 -0.26 7.10 -13.81
N VAL A 142 0.25 7.55 -12.65
CA VAL A 142 -0.49 8.44 -11.74
C VAL A 142 -0.75 9.80 -12.39
N LEU A 143 0.26 10.40 -13.03
CA LEU A 143 0.12 11.71 -13.68
C LEU A 143 -0.94 11.69 -14.79
N VAL A 144 -0.90 10.67 -15.66
CA VAL A 144 -1.89 10.50 -16.74
C VAL A 144 -3.30 10.31 -16.15
N SER A 145 -3.44 9.47 -15.12
CA SER A 145 -4.73 9.20 -14.48
C SER A 145 -5.33 10.46 -13.84
N VAL A 146 -4.52 11.26 -13.14
CA VAL A 146 -4.94 12.52 -12.53
C VAL A 146 -5.37 13.53 -13.59
N GLN A 147 -4.63 13.63 -14.69
CA GLN A 147 -4.95 14.56 -15.76
C GLN A 147 -6.26 14.18 -16.46
N LEU A 148 -6.48 12.89 -16.73
CA LEU A 148 -7.74 12.39 -17.30
C LEU A 148 -8.93 12.65 -16.36
N LEU A 149 -8.77 12.42 -15.05
CA LEU A 149 -9.84 12.69 -14.08
C LEU A 149 -10.18 14.18 -14.01
N LYS A 150 -9.16 15.04 -14.04
CA LYS A 150 -9.33 16.50 -14.06
C LYS A 150 -10.04 16.96 -15.33
N TRP A 151 -9.67 16.39 -16.48
CA TRP A 151 -10.31 16.70 -17.75
C TRP A 151 -11.78 16.29 -17.77
N ASN A 152 -12.10 15.09 -17.28
CA ASN A 152 -13.47 14.58 -17.27
C ASN A 152 -14.38 15.36 -16.30
N THR A 153 -13.85 15.73 -15.13
CA THR A 153 -14.58 16.58 -14.17
C THR A 153 -14.91 17.94 -14.79
N LYS A 154 -13.93 18.61 -15.42
CA LYS A 154 -14.14 19.93 -16.05
C LYS A 154 -15.17 19.89 -17.17
N ARG A 155 -15.26 18.79 -17.93
CA ARG A 155 -16.28 18.60 -18.96
C ARG A 155 -17.67 18.50 -18.34
N ASN A 156 -17.82 17.64 -17.34
CA ASN A 156 -19.09 17.41 -16.67
C ASN A 156 -19.63 18.69 -15.99
N THR A 157 -18.75 19.55 -15.45
CA THR A 157 -19.17 20.84 -14.88
C THR A 157 -19.69 21.81 -15.94
N LYS A 158 -19.05 21.87 -17.12
CA LYS A 158 -19.53 22.71 -18.23
C LYS A 158 -20.88 22.26 -18.77
N ASP A 159 -21.09 20.95 -18.83
CA ASP A 159 -22.36 20.37 -19.27
C ASP A 159 -23.50 20.68 -18.28
N LEU A 160 -23.18 20.89 -17.00
CA LEU A 160 -24.13 21.34 -15.95
C LEU A 160 -24.42 22.85 -15.99
N GLU A 161 -23.47 23.69 -16.42
CA GLU A 161 -23.64 25.14 -16.56
C GLU A 161 -24.41 25.54 -17.83
N ALA A 162 -24.57 24.62 -18.79
CA ALA A 162 -25.28 24.84 -20.05
C ALA A 162 -26.77 24.43 -20.03
N LEU A 163 -27.27 23.95 -18.89
CA LEU A 163 -28.67 23.61 -18.60
C LEU A 163 -29.32 24.70 -17.74
#